data_AF-A0A965ZBJ5-F1
#
_entry.id   AF-A0A965ZBJ5-F1
#
_cell.length_a   1.000
_cell.length_b   1.000
_cell.length_c   1.000
_cell.angle_alpha   90.00
_cell.angle_beta   90.00
_cell.angle_gamma   90.00
#
_symmetry.space_group_name_H-M   'P 1'
#
loop_
_entity.id
_entity.type
_entity.pdbx_description
1 polymer ?
#
loop_
_entity_poly.entity_id
_entity_poly.type
_entity_poly.pdbx_seq_one_letter_code
_entity_poly.pdbx_strand_id
1 'polypeptide(L)' 'EFKRHDHFIDVDTGKISEFSDPRIDDIKNFVEQALGVKIHHHSLTFYGAKLKKDGLNSVPLRHEN' A
#
# COMPACT_ATOMS: atom_id res chain seq x y z
N GLU A 1 19.02 9.99 -5.60
CA GLU A 1 17.62 10.37 -5.91
C GLU A 1 16.85 9.11 -6.31
N PHE A 2 15.93 8.63 -5.49
CA PHE A 2 15.03 7.52 -5.84
C PHE A 2 13.60 8.01 -5.68
N LYS A 3 13.07 8.61 -6.76
CA LYS A 3 11.67 9.00 -6.87
C LYS A 3 10.82 7.76 -7.13
N ARG A 4 10.65 6.92 -6.10
CA ARG A 4 9.62 5.88 -6.10
C ARG A 4 8.44 6.41 -5.30
N HIS A 5 7.55 7.04 -6.04
CA HIS A 5 6.29 7.59 -5.57
C HIS A 5 5.20 6.66 -6.08
N ASP A 6 4.77 5.74 -5.22
CA ASP A 6 3.58 4.94 -5.48
C ASP A 6 2.33 5.80 -5.26
N HIS A 7 1.24 5.44 -5.90
CA HIS A 7 0.04 6.28 -5.95
C HIS A 7 -1.07 5.70 -5.10
N PHE A 8 -1.71 6.54 -4.29
CA PHE A 8 -2.99 6.26 -3.66
C PHE A 8 -4.05 7.19 -4.27
N ILE A 9 -5.14 6.61 -4.75
CA ILE A 9 -6.27 7.32 -5.34
C ILE A 9 -7.47 7.17 -4.41
N ASP A 10 -7.93 8.31 -3.91
CA ASP A 10 -9.17 8.41 -3.14
C ASP A 10 -10.35 8.29 -4.09
N VAL A 11 -11.14 7.22 -3.98
CA VAL A 11 -12.23 6.93 -4.93
C VAL A 11 -13.45 7.83 -4.74
N ASP A 12 -13.61 8.45 -3.57
CA ASP A 12 -14.72 9.36 -3.28
C ASP A 12 -14.46 10.77 -3.80
N THR A 13 -13.22 11.24 -3.66
CA THR A 13 -12.82 12.63 -3.99
C THR A 13 -11.99 12.74 -5.26
N GLY A 14 -11.52 11.61 -5.80
CA GLY A 14 -10.58 11.58 -6.93
C GLY A 14 -9.18 12.11 -6.58
N LYS A 15 -8.88 12.31 -5.30
CA LYS A 15 -7.60 12.89 -4.86
C LYS A 15 -6.47 11.87 -4.95
N ILE A 16 -5.39 12.25 -5.61
CA ILE A 16 -4.16 11.45 -5.72
C ILE A 16 -3.20 11.85 -4.59
N SER A 17 -2.64 10.87 -3.90
CA SER A 17 -1.61 11.03 -2.87
C SER A 17 -0.41 10.15 -3.21
N GLU A 18 0.78 10.73 -3.23
CA GLU A 18 2.04 10.01 -3.47
C GLU A 18 2.63 9.53 -2.14
N PHE A 19 3.11 8.28 -2.09
CA PHE A 19 3.80 7.74 -0.91
C PHE A 19 5.02 6.93 -1.33
N SER A 20 5.89 6.65 -0.36
CA SER A 20 7.09 5.83 -0.56
C SER A 20 7.17 4.84 0.59
N ASP A 21 7.29 3.55 0.30
CA ASP A 21 7.43 2.50 1.31
C ASP A 21 8.71 1.68 1.04
N PRO A 22 9.67 1.65 1.98
CA PRO A 22 10.94 0.96 1.78
C PRO A 22 10.78 -0.57 1.59
N ARG A 23 9.67 -1.16 2.06
CA ARG A 23 9.42 -2.60 1.95
C ARG A 23 9.18 -3.04 0.50
N ILE A 24 8.82 -2.13 -0.40
CA ILE A 24 8.61 -2.46 -1.82
C ILE A 24 9.93 -2.91 -2.47
N ASP A 25 11.07 -2.34 -2.08
CA ASP A 25 12.37 -2.79 -2.57
C ASP A 25 12.72 -4.19 -2.02
N ASP A 26 12.37 -4.50 -0.78
CA ASP A 26 12.55 -5.84 -0.21
C ASP A 26 11.70 -6.88 -0.94
N ILE A 27 10.42 -6.58 -1.20
CA ILE A 27 9.52 -7.46 -1.96
C ILE A 27 10.06 -7.68 -3.38
N LYS A 28 10.54 -6.61 -4.03
CA LYS A 28 11.15 -6.70 -5.35
C LYS A 28 12.33 -7.69 -5.35
N ASN A 29 13.27 -7.51 -4.43
CA ASN A 29 14.44 -8.39 -4.30
C ASN A 29 14.05 -9.84 -4.01
N PHE A 30 13.03 -10.04 -3.16
CA PHE A 30 12.51 -11.36 -2.85
C PHE A 30 11.93 -12.04 -4.09
N VAL A 31 11.11 -11.34 -4.88
CA VAL A 31 10.50 -11.90 -6.10
C VAL A 31 11.56 -12.18 -7.18
N GLU A 32 12.55 -11.30 -7.34
CA GLU A 32 13.68 -11.51 -8.25
C GLU A 32 14.44 -12.81 -7.90
N GLN A 33 14.72 -13.05 -6.62
CA GLN A 33 15.38 -14.27 -6.15
C GLN A 33 14.49 -15.51 -6.26
N ALA A 34 13.23 -15.41 -5.85
CA ALA A 34 12.31 -16.54 -5.83
C ALA A 34 11.97 -17.06 -7.24
N LEU A 35 11.86 -16.17 -8.22
CA LEU A 35 11.55 -16.52 -9.60
C LEU A 35 12.79 -16.56 -10.51
N GLY A 36 13.95 -16.13 -10.01
CA GLY A 36 15.18 -16.02 -10.81
C GLY A 36 15.07 -15.00 -11.95
N VAL A 37 14.27 -13.95 -11.76
CA VAL A 37 14.01 -12.91 -12.78
C VAL A 37 14.57 -11.56 -12.35
N LYS A 38 14.63 -10.61 -13.30
CA LYS A 38 14.98 -9.22 -13.02
C LYS A 38 13.78 -8.31 -13.23
N ILE A 39 13.38 -7.58 -12.20
CA ILE A 39 12.27 -6.64 -12.23
C ILE A 39 12.82 -5.27 -12.65
N HIS A 40 12.42 -4.82 -13.85
CA HIS A 40 12.84 -3.53 -14.40
C HIS A 40 11.95 -2.37 -13.96
N HIS A 41 10.67 -2.63 -13.73
CA HIS A 41 9.68 -1.62 -13.35
C HIS A 41 8.63 -2.24 -12.41
N HIS A 42 8.18 -1.45 -11.43
CA HIS A 42 6.99 -1.74 -10.65
C HIS A 42 6.10 -0.50 -10.64
N SER A 43 4.79 -0.72 -10.57
CA SER A 43 3.81 0.32 -10.37
C SER A 43 2.80 -0.18 -9.34
N LEU A 44 2.68 0.52 -8.21
CA LEU A 44 1.68 0.23 -7.20
C LEU A 44 0.68 1.39 -7.16
N THR A 45 -0.59 1.07 -7.41
CA THR A 45 -1.69 2.02 -7.28
C THR A 45 -2.73 1.45 -6.33
N PHE A 46 -2.96 2.15 -5.22
CA PHE A 46 -4.02 1.81 -4.28
C PHE A 46 -5.27 2.63 -4.57
N TYR A 47 -6.42 1.97 -4.52
CA TYR A 47 -7.72 2.60 -4.61
C TYR A 47 -8.43 2.40 -3.28
N GLY A 48 -8.80 3.49 -2.62
CA GLY A 48 -9.44 3.40 -1.31
C GLY A 48 -10.32 4.59 -1.01
N ALA A 49 -11.31 4.37 -0.15
CA ALA A 49 -12.12 5.41 0.44
C ALA A 49 -11.52 5.79 1.80
N LYS A 50 -11.56 7.07 2.17
CA LYS A 50 -11.25 7.46 3.56
C LYS A 50 -12.31 6.88 4.48
N LEU A 51 -11.88 6.08 5.45
CA LEU A 51 -12.73 5.72 6.57
C LEU A 51 -13.15 7.02 7.27
N LYS A 52 -14.45 7.35 7.24
CA LYS A 52 -14.98 8.47 8.03
C LYS A 52 -14.57 8.20 9.48
N LYS A 53 -13.88 9.16 10.11
CA LYS A 53 -13.59 9.16 11.55
C LYS A 53 -14.88 9.43 12.34
N ASP A 54 -15.91 8.63 12.11
CA ASP A 54 -17.03 8.48 13.04
C ASP A 54 -16.79 7.14 13.74
N GLY A 55 -15.97 7.17 14.79
CA GLY A 55 -15.85 6.04 15.73
C GLY A 55 -14.55 5.22 15.69
N LEU A 56 -13.37 5.85 15.72
CA LEU A 56 -12.19 5.16 16.23
C LEU A 56 -12.31 5.05 17.77
N ASN A 57 -13.20 4.19 18.24
CA ASN A 57 -13.21 3.59 19.58
C ASN A 57 -14.10 2.34 19.54
N SER A 58 -13.53 1.20 19.97
CA SER A 58 -14.15 -0.10 20.21
C SER A 58 -14.53 -0.97 19.00
N VAL A 59 -13.54 -1.62 18.38
CA VAL A 59 -13.77 -3.02 17.99
C VAL A 59 -13.46 -3.83 19.26
N PRO A 60 -14.44 -4.34 20.03
CA PRO A 60 -14.13 -5.34 21.03
C PRO A 60 -13.63 -6.56 20.28
N LEU A 61 -12.38 -6.94 20.54
CA LEU A 61 -11.86 -8.26 20.18
C LEU A 61 -12.85 -9.26 20.78
N ARG A 62 -13.64 -9.92 19.91
CA ARG A 62 -14.47 -11.05 20.30
C ARG A 62 -13.52 -12.09 20.89
N HIS A 63 -13.48 -12.19 22.22
CA HIS A 63 -13.14 -13.43 22.87
C HIS A 63 -14.36 -14.34 22.69
N GLU A 64 -14.26 -15.26 21.74
CA GLU A 64 -15.12 -16.43 21.68
C GLU A 64 -14.84 -17.29 22.92
N ASN A 65 -15.89 -17.55 23.70
CA ASN A 65 -15.97 -18.68 24.61
C ASN A 65 -16.86 -19.74 23.96
#